data_AF-A0A2V6CM20-F1
#
_entry.id   AF-A0A2V6CM20-F1
#
_cell.length_a   1.000
_cell.length_b   1.000
_cell.length_c   1.000
_cell.angle_alpha   90.00
_cell.angle_beta   90.00
_cell.angle_gamma   90.00
#
_symmetry.space_group_name_H-M   'P 1'
#
loop_
_entity.id
_entity.type
_entity.pdbx_description
1 polymer ?
#
loop_
_entity_poly.entity_id
_entity_poly.type
_entity_poly.pdbx_seq_one_letter_code
_entity_poly.pdbx_strand_id
1 'polypeptide(L)'
;MLGWGHARVIENLLARKPDCPRSLSDQFADARVIENALLRHGRKIRIEQRPRAESDIAVAAASILAREGFINWLERKGKELGVKLGRGVSAEIKSAATAIVEKHGAKMLSQIAKVHFRTAHEVAPTAFPGPPPRRIWMR
;
A
#
# COMPACT_ATOMS: atom_id res chain seq x y z
N MET A 1 8.52 -1.66 2.37
CA MET A 1 7.99 -1.11 1.10
C MET A 1 7.59 0.37 1.19
N LEU A 2 6.94 0.84 2.27
CA LEU A 2 6.37 2.20 2.31
C LEU A 2 7.41 3.33 2.20
N GLY A 3 8.55 3.27 2.91
CA GLY A 3 9.59 4.30 2.86
C GLY A 3 10.11 4.60 1.44
N TRP A 4 10.43 3.55 0.68
CA TRP A 4 10.87 3.67 -0.71
C TRP A 4 9.82 4.31 -1.62
N GLY A 5 8.55 3.93 -1.47
CA GLY A 5 7.47 4.51 -2.27
C GLY A 5 7.33 6.02 -2.06
N HIS A 6 7.36 6.47 -0.80
CA HIS A 6 7.32 7.89 -0.46
C HIS A 6 8.55 8.63 -1.01
N ALA A 7 9.76 8.10 -0.79
CA ALA A 7 10.98 8.71 -1.31
C ALA A 7 10.99 8.81 -2.84
N ARG A 8 10.46 7.81 -3.55
CA ARG A 8 10.37 7.82 -5.01
C ARG A 8 9.39 8.88 -5.53
N VAL A 9 8.25 9.04 -4.86
CA VAL A 9 7.28 10.09 -5.20
C VAL A 9 7.89 11.48 -4.97
N ILE A 10 8.55 11.69 -3.82
CA ILE A 10 9.25 12.95 -3.51
C ILE A 10 10.28 13.27 -4.60
N GLU A 11 11.13 12.31 -4.98
CA GLU A 11 12.13 12.49 -6.04
C GLU A 11 11.50 12.92 -7.37
N ASN A 12 10.44 12.21 -7.80
CA ASN A 12 9.77 12.49 -9.07
C ASN A 12 9.08 13.86 -9.06
N LEU A 13 8.49 14.27 -7.94
CA LEU A 13 7.85 15.58 -7.81
C LEU A 13 8.88 16.71 -7.80
N LEU A 14 10.02 16.53 -7.12
CA LEU A 14 11.10 17.50 -7.11
C LEU A 14 11.77 17.65 -8.48
N ALA A 15 11.78 16.61 -9.32
CA ALA A 15 12.21 16.74 -10.71
C ALA A 15 11.29 17.69 -11.52
N ARG A 16 10.01 17.76 -11.17
CA ARG A 16 9.02 18.64 -11.83
C ARG A 16 8.92 20.03 -11.19
N LYS A 17 9.18 20.11 -9.88
CA LYS A 17 9.15 21.34 -9.08
C LYS A 17 10.41 21.40 -8.20
N PRO A 18 11.57 21.75 -8.80
CA PRO A 18 12.86 21.73 -8.11
C PRO A 18 12.97 22.76 -6.99
N ASP A 19 12.20 23.85 -7.07
CA ASP A 19 12.23 24.94 -6.08
C ASP A 19 11.40 24.65 -4.83
N CYS A 20 10.78 23.48 -4.72
CA CYS A 20 10.00 23.11 -3.53
C CYS A 20 10.95 22.90 -2.33
N PRO A 21 10.88 23.73 -1.27
CA PRO A 21 11.90 23.74 -0.23
C PRO A 21 11.70 22.65 0.83
N ARG A 22 10.50 22.03 0.88
CA ARG A 22 10.12 21.07 1.91
C ARG A 22 9.14 20.01 1.41
N SER A 23 9.13 18.88 2.09
CA SER A 23 8.13 17.82 1.92
C SER A 23 7.60 17.41 3.29
N LEU A 24 6.28 17.28 3.39
CA LEU A 24 5.58 16.80 4.60
C LEU A 24 4.91 15.46 4.31
N SER A 25 5.15 14.45 5.15
CA SER A 25 4.48 13.15 5.10
C SER A 25 3.75 12.86 6.40
N ASP A 26 2.63 12.15 6.31
CA ASP A 26 2.05 11.52 7.50
C ASP A 26 3.00 10.44 8.02
N GLN A 27 3.15 10.39 9.35
CA GLN A 27 4.10 9.49 10.00
C GLN A 27 3.48 8.10 10.19
N PHE A 28 3.86 7.17 9.31
CA PHE A 28 3.41 5.78 9.35
C PHE A 28 4.41 4.81 10.00
N ALA A 29 5.63 5.27 10.28
CA ALA A 29 6.71 4.49 10.88
C ALA A 29 7.73 5.44 11.54
N ASP A 30 8.84 4.86 12.01
CA ASP A 30 10.02 5.62 12.39
C ASP A 30 10.49 6.52 11.23
N ALA A 31 10.85 7.78 11.54
CA ALA A 31 11.21 8.78 10.53
C ALA A 31 12.37 8.31 9.62
N ARG A 32 13.27 7.49 10.15
CA ARG A 32 14.40 6.90 9.43
C ARG A 32 13.96 6.06 8.23
N VAL A 33 12.73 5.55 8.23
CA VAL A 33 12.20 4.72 7.12
C VAL A 33 12.09 5.51 5.81
N ILE A 34 11.67 6.77 5.85
CA ILE A 34 11.68 7.64 4.67
C ILE A 34 13.08 8.19 4.44
N GLU A 35 13.74 8.68 5.49
CA GLU A 35 15.05 9.35 5.40
C GLU A 35 16.11 8.46 4.75
N ASN A 36 16.19 7.20 5.17
CA ASN A 36 17.14 6.24 4.60
C ASN A 36 16.81 5.85 3.14
N ALA A 37 15.57 6.06 2.71
CA ALA A 37 15.13 5.78 1.35
C ALA A 37 15.29 6.97 0.39
N LEU A 38 15.61 8.18 0.90
CA LEU A 38 15.70 9.39 0.10
C LEU A 38 16.74 9.28 -1.02
N LEU A 39 16.31 9.72 -2.19
CA LEU A 39 17.11 9.85 -3.40
C LEU A 39 17.74 11.26 -3.50
N ARG A 40 18.39 11.56 -4.64
CA ARG A 40 19.28 12.73 -4.78
C ARG A 40 18.58 14.06 -4.55
N HIS A 41 17.36 14.24 -5.07
CA HIS A 41 16.61 15.48 -4.89
C HIS A 41 16.01 15.56 -3.49
N GLY A 42 15.44 14.45 -2.98
CA GLY A 42 14.85 14.40 -1.64
C GLY A 42 15.82 14.76 -0.50
N ARG A 43 17.12 14.49 -0.66
CA ARG A 43 18.18 14.84 0.31
C ARG A 43 18.51 16.34 0.38
N LYS A 44 18.02 17.14 -0.56
CA LYS A 44 18.33 18.58 -0.66
C LYS A 44 17.26 19.48 -0.04
N ILE A 45 16.19 18.90 0.46
CA ILE A 45 15.03 19.63 0.97
C ILE A 45 14.76 19.25 2.42
N ARG A 46 13.99 20.08 3.12
CA ARG A 46 13.54 19.75 4.48
C ARG A 46 12.48 18.65 4.43
N ILE A 47 12.75 17.51 5.07
CA ILE A 47 11.78 16.42 5.22
C ILE A 47 11.13 16.52 6.60
N GLU A 48 9.81 16.63 6.62
CA GLU A 48 9.00 16.65 7.83
C GLU A 48 8.07 15.44 7.86
N GLN A 49 7.96 14.82 9.02
CA GLN A 49 7.06 13.70 9.28
C GLN A 49 6.37 13.96 10.60
N ARG A 50 5.03 13.91 10.62
CA ARG A 50 4.25 14.01 11.85
C ARG A 50 2.97 13.18 11.76
N PRO A 51 2.43 12.69 12.88
CA PRO A 51 1.12 12.07 12.89
C PRO A 51 0.04 13.11 12.56
N ARG A 52 -1.06 12.67 11.96
CA ARG A 52 -2.20 13.53 11.58
C ARG A 52 -1.79 14.65 10.63
N ALA A 53 -0.89 14.34 9.69
CA ALA A 53 -0.38 15.33 8.75
C ALA A 53 -1.45 15.80 7.76
N GLU A 54 -2.59 15.11 7.63
CA GLU A 54 -3.77 15.52 6.85
C GLU A 54 -4.38 16.86 7.28
N SER A 55 -3.97 17.40 8.43
CA SER A 55 -4.22 18.79 8.82
C SER A 55 -3.59 19.82 7.86
N ASP A 56 -2.55 19.43 7.11
CA ASP A 56 -1.97 20.22 6.03
C ASP A 56 -2.68 19.91 4.70
N ILE A 57 -3.09 20.96 3.97
CA ILE A 57 -3.85 20.83 2.73
C ILE A 57 -3.13 20.02 1.66
N ALA A 58 -1.80 20.09 1.58
CA ALA A 58 -1.03 19.34 0.60
C ALA A 58 -1.07 17.83 0.88
N VAL A 59 -1.04 17.44 2.16
CA VAL A 59 -1.15 16.04 2.59
C VAL A 59 -2.58 15.52 2.43
N ALA A 60 -3.58 16.34 2.73
CA ALA A 60 -4.99 16.01 2.50
C ALA A 60 -5.25 15.76 1.00
N ALA A 61 -4.77 16.66 0.13
CA ALA A 61 -4.89 16.51 -1.32
C ALA A 61 -4.17 15.25 -1.83
N ALA A 62 -2.93 15.00 -1.37
CA ALA A 62 -2.21 13.78 -1.71
C ALA A 62 -2.95 12.51 -1.28
N SER A 63 -3.60 12.54 -0.12
CA SER A 63 -4.41 11.42 0.40
C SER A 63 -5.65 11.14 -0.46
N ILE A 64 -6.32 12.19 -0.96
CA ILE A 64 -7.44 12.06 -1.89
C ILE A 64 -6.98 11.42 -3.20
N LEU A 65 -5.89 11.93 -3.79
CA LEU A 65 -5.32 11.40 -5.05
C LEU A 65 -4.87 9.94 -4.90
N ALA A 66 -4.22 9.59 -3.79
CA ALA A 66 -3.79 8.21 -3.53
C ALA A 66 -4.99 7.26 -3.39
N ARG A 67 -6.07 7.72 -2.73
CA ARG A 67 -7.30 6.95 -2.56
C ARG A 67 -8.02 6.74 -3.89
N GLU A 68 -8.13 7.80 -4.69
CA GLU A 68 -8.75 7.76 -6.02
C GLU A 68 -7.99 6.77 -6.92
N GLY A 69 -6.66 6.87 -6.98
CA GLY A 69 -5.83 5.94 -7.75
C GLY A 69 -5.98 4.49 -7.31
N PHE A 70 -6.12 4.24 -6.00
CA PHE A 70 -6.37 2.90 -5.47
C PHE A 70 -7.74 2.34 -5.86
N ILE A 71 -8.81 3.15 -5.77
CA ILE A 71 -10.16 2.74 -6.16
C ILE A 71 -10.22 2.47 -7.67
N ASN A 72 -9.65 3.38 -8.48
CA ASN A 72 -9.57 3.24 -9.94
C ASN A 72 -8.81 1.97 -10.35
N TRP A 73 -7.74 1.63 -9.63
CA TRP A 73 -7.01 0.38 -9.87
C TRP A 73 -7.86 -0.85 -9.57
N LEU A 74 -8.60 -0.87 -8.45
CA LEU A 74 -9.49 -1.98 -8.08
C LEU A 74 -10.59 -2.18 -9.13
N GLU A 75 -11.21 -1.10 -9.59
CA GLU A 75 -12.26 -1.17 -10.61
C GLU A 75 -11.73 -1.71 -11.93
N ARG A 76 -10.59 -1.19 -12.40
CA ARG A 76 -9.95 -1.64 -13.64
C ARG A 76 -9.57 -3.11 -13.56
N LYS A 77 -8.87 -3.52 -12.50
CA LYS A 77 -8.45 -4.91 -12.31
C LYS A 77 -9.63 -5.85 -12.10
N GLY A 78 -10.68 -5.40 -11.42
CA GLY A 78 -11.91 -6.16 -11.30
C GLY A 78 -12.58 -6.43 -12.65
N LYS A 79 -12.66 -5.40 -13.52
CA LYS A 79 -13.16 -5.55 -14.89
C LYS A 79 -12.34 -6.55 -15.70
N GLU A 80 -11.01 -6.47 -15.62
CA GLU A 80 -10.10 -7.40 -16.31
C GLU A 80 -10.31 -8.87 -15.90
N LEU A 81 -10.60 -9.13 -14.62
CA LEU A 81 -10.80 -10.48 -14.08
C LEU A 81 -12.26 -10.95 -14.17
N GLY A 82 -13.20 -10.05 -14.46
CA GLY A 82 -14.64 -10.31 -14.43
C GLY A 82 -15.17 -10.55 -13.01
N VAL A 83 -14.56 -9.93 -12.00
CA VAL A 83 -14.97 -10.01 -10.58
C VAL A 83 -14.90 -8.63 -9.94
N LYS A 84 -15.76 -8.36 -8.96
CA LYS A 84 -15.66 -7.11 -8.21
C LYS A 84 -14.55 -7.22 -7.16
N LEU A 85 -13.48 -6.46 -7.33
CA LEU A 85 -12.46 -6.30 -6.29
C LEU A 85 -12.91 -5.22 -5.31
N GLY A 86 -12.77 -5.49 -4.01
CA GLY A 86 -13.15 -4.56 -2.97
C GLY A 86 -12.03 -4.29 -1.96
N ARG A 87 -12.38 -3.56 -0.91
CA ARG A 87 -11.43 -3.07 0.10
C ARG A 87 -11.63 -3.81 1.41
N GLY A 88 -10.53 -4.01 2.14
CA GLY A 88 -10.57 -4.67 3.46
C GLY A 88 -10.54 -6.19 3.36
N VAL A 89 -11.14 -6.84 4.37
CA VAL A 89 -11.11 -8.31 4.57
C VAL A 89 -12.49 -8.85 4.94
N SER A 90 -13.56 -8.29 4.38
CA SER A 90 -14.94 -8.75 4.61
C SER A 90 -15.19 -10.12 3.96
N ALA A 91 -16.31 -10.76 4.33
CA ALA A 91 -16.74 -12.03 3.73
C ALA A 91 -16.88 -11.92 2.20
N GLU A 92 -17.40 -10.79 1.69
CA GLU A 92 -17.50 -10.50 0.25
C GLU A 92 -16.11 -10.56 -0.43
N ILE A 93 -15.06 -10.00 0.19
CA ILE A 93 -13.70 -10.05 -0.34
C ILE A 93 -13.15 -11.47 -0.36
N LYS A 94 -13.45 -12.27 0.66
CA LYS A 94 -13.03 -13.68 0.72
C LYS A 94 -13.71 -14.48 -0.39
N SER A 95 -15.03 -14.33 -0.57
CA SER A 95 -15.77 -14.99 -1.64
C SER A 95 -15.25 -14.59 -3.02
N ALA A 96 -14.95 -13.31 -3.25
CA ALA A 96 -14.35 -12.84 -4.49
C ALA A 96 -12.96 -13.46 -4.72
N ALA A 97 -12.12 -13.55 -3.68
CA ALA A 97 -10.82 -14.20 -3.78
C ALA A 97 -10.95 -15.70 -4.10
N THR A 98 -11.90 -16.41 -3.49
CA THR A 98 -12.18 -17.82 -3.81
C THR A 98 -12.57 -18.00 -5.27
N ALA A 99 -13.50 -17.18 -5.78
CA ALA A 99 -13.91 -17.22 -7.19
C ALA A 99 -12.72 -16.98 -8.15
N ILE A 100 -11.79 -16.07 -7.78
CA ILE A 100 -10.57 -15.84 -8.57
C ILE A 100 -9.67 -17.07 -8.58
N VAL A 101 -9.48 -17.72 -7.42
CA VAL A 101 -8.66 -18.92 -7.32
C VAL A 101 -9.25 -20.07 -8.13
N GLU A 102 -10.56 -20.27 -8.08
CA GLU A 102 -11.25 -21.30 -8.86
C GLU A 102 -11.12 -21.05 -10.37
N LYS A 103 -11.26 -19.78 -10.81
CA LYS A 103 -11.24 -19.42 -12.24
C LYS A 103 -9.85 -19.29 -12.84
N HIS A 104 -8.88 -18.77 -12.08
CA HIS A 104 -7.56 -18.37 -12.59
C HIS A 104 -6.39 -19.07 -11.88
N GLY A 105 -6.67 -19.91 -10.89
CA GLY A 105 -5.67 -20.60 -10.08
C GLY A 105 -5.08 -19.74 -8.96
N ALA A 106 -4.54 -20.41 -7.93
CA ALA A 106 -4.04 -19.75 -6.72
C ALA A 106 -2.92 -18.74 -6.96
N LYS A 107 -2.07 -18.96 -7.97
CA LYS A 107 -0.97 -18.05 -8.34
C LYS A 107 -1.46 -16.66 -8.75
N MET A 108 -2.72 -16.52 -9.17
CA MET A 108 -3.30 -15.21 -9.49
C MET A 108 -3.30 -14.27 -8.28
N LEU A 109 -3.47 -14.80 -7.06
CA LEU A 109 -3.44 -13.99 -5.84
C LEU A 109 -2.11 -13.26 -5.63
N SER A 110 -0.98 -13.81 -6.10
CA SER A 110 0.32 -13.14 -6.05
C SER A 110 0.40 -11.86 -6.88
N GLN A 111 -0.47 -11.70 -7.88
CA GLN A 111 -0.49 -10.52 -8.74
C GLN A 111 -1.44 -9.44 -8.24
N ILE A 112 -2.46 -9.79 -7.46
CA ILE A 112 -3.57 -8.89 -7.13
C ILE A 112 -3.80 -8.68 -5.63
N ALA A 113 -3.22 -9.52 -4.78
CA ALA A 113 -3.46 -9.53 -3.35
C ALA A 113 -2.15 -9.53 -2.54
N LYS A 114 -2.26 -9.13 -1.27
CA LYS A 114 -1.16 -9.24 -0.31
C LYS A 114 -1.12 -10.68 0.21
N VAL A 115 -0.34 -11.54 -0.43
CA VAL A 115 -0.31 -12.99 -0.14
C VAL A 115 0.21 -13.36 1.26
N HIS A 116 0.86 -12.44 1.97
CA HIS A 116 1.26 -12.65 3.37
C HIS A 116 0.13 -12.42 4.38
N PHE A 117 -1.05 -12.00 3.93
CA PHE A 117 -2.22 -11.86 4.79
C PHE A 117 -2.88 -13.23 4.99
N ARG A 118 -3.47 -13.45 6.16
CA ARG A 118 -4.19 -14.69 6.50
C ARG A 118 -5.21 -15.11 5.44
N THR A 119 -5.90 -14.13 4.82
CA THR A 119 -6.89 -14.37 3.77
C THR A 119 -6.35 -15.18 2.59
N ALA A 120 -5.08 -15.01 2.21
CA ALA A 120 -4.49 -15.77 1.10
C ALA A 120 -4.36 -17.26 1.44
N HIS A 121 -3.95 -17.56 2.68
CA HIS A 121 -3.91 -18.94 3.18
C HIS A 121 -5.32 -19.53 3.35
N GLU A 122 -6.28 -18.77 3.87
CA GLU A 122 -7.66 -19.23 4.03
C GLU A 122 -8.30 -19.65 2.70
N VAL A 123 -7.98 -18.94 1.62
CA VAL A 123 -8.57 -19.18 0.29
C VAL A 123 -7.75 -20.17 -0.56
N ALA A 124 -6.43 -20.21 -0.39
CA ALA A 124 -5.55 -21.11 -1.13
C ALA A 124 -4.44 -21.69 -0.23
N PRO A 125 -4.80 -22.60 0.70
CA PRO A 125 -3.89 -23.09 1.74
C PRO A 125 -2.71 -23.91 1.20
N THR A 126 -2.89 -24.57 0.04
CA THR A 126 -1.83 -25.34 -0.61
C THR A 126 -0.79 -24.46 -1.32
N ALA A 127 -1.14 -23.20 -1.62
CA ALA A 127 -0.28 -22.27 -2.35
C ALA A 127 0.38 -21.22 -1.44
N PHE A 128 -0.26 -20.87 -0.31
CA PHE A 128 0.24 -19.84 0.60
C PHE A 128 0.32 -20.36 2.03
N PRO A 129 1.45 -20.14 2.73
CA PRO A 129 1.64 -20.63 4.09
C PRO A 129 0.71 -19.93 5.07
N GLY A 130 0.30 -20.65 6.11
CA GLY A 130 -0.46 -20.10 7.22
C GLY A 130 0.33 -19.02 7.98
N PRO A 131 -0.35 -18.10 8.66
CA PRO A 131 0.32 -17.14 9.51
C PRO A 131 1.10 -17.87 10.62
N PRO A 132 2.23 -17.30 11.09
CA PRO A 132 2.99 -17.91 12.17
C PRO A 132 2.12 -18.08 13.42
N PRO A 133 2.37 -19.12 14.23
CA PRO A 133 1.63 -19.33 15.48
C PRO A 133 1.72 -18.09 16.36
N ARG A 134 0.62 -17.78 17.07
CA ARG A 134 0.57 -16.62 17.96
C ARG A 134 1.64 -16.78 19.04
N ARG A 135 2.57 -15.83 19.12
CA ARG A 135 3.48 -15.73 20.27
C ARG A 135 2.66 -15.49 21.53
N ILE A 136 2.81 -16.38 22.51
CA ILE A 136 2.30 -16.17 23.86
C ILE A 136 3.17 -15.08 24.46
N TRP A 137 2.58 -13.91 24.72
CA TRP A 137 3.25 -12.87 25.47
C TRP A 137 3.20 -13.27 26.94
N MET A 138 4.32 -13.77 27.45
CA MET A 138 4.51 -13.85 28.91
C MET A 138 4.65 -12.41 29.40
N ARG A 139 3.75 -12.01 30.31
CA ARG A 139 3.81 -10.73 31.01
C ARG A 139 4.91 -10.74 32.05
#